data_AF-A0A7W1J0W8-F1
#
_entry.id   AF-A0A7W1J0W8-F1
#
_cell.length_a   1.000
_cell.length_b   1.000
_cell.length_c   1.000
_cell.angle_alpha   90.00
_cell.angle_beta   90.00
_cell.angle_gamma   90.00
#
_symmetry.space_group_name_H-M   'P 1'
#
loop_
_entity.id
_entity.type
_entity.pdbx_description
1 polymer ?
#
loop_
_entity_poly.entity_id
_entity_poly.type
_entity_poly.pdbx_seq_one_letter_code
_entity_poly.pdbx_strand_id
1 'polypeptide(L)'
;MPRRYDLAAVPHSGEGTRRCHGLPSNFAPRTSHFAPRTAGEAAQPGSLELFIEPNDPSAVESCDNLTVAPWGDLILCEDAGGGGVVPGHRLVGVTPQGRCYQFELNAQNKSEFAGACFSPDGATLFANIRDGPARTLAISGPWTK
;
A
#
# COMPACT_ATOMS: atom_id res chain seq x y z
N MET A 1 18.06 -11.91 21.15
CA MET A 1 16.73 -12.54 21.03
C MET A 1 15.88 -11.65 20.13
N PRO A 2 15.45 -12.07 18.93
CA PRO A 2 14.45 -11.32 18.18
C PRO A 2 13.16 -11.28 19.00
N ARG A 3 12.61 -10.08 19.23
CA ARG A 3 11.29 -9.96 19.88
C ARG A 3 10.24 -10.42 18.88
N ARG A 4 9.29 -11.26 19.30
CA ARG A 4 8.08 -11.52 18.52
C ARG A 4 7.30 -10.22 18.42
N TYR A 5 7.00 -9.81 17.19
CA TYR A 5 6.00 -8.79 16.93
C TYR A 5 4.68 -9.50 16.72
N ASP A 6 3.67 -9.06 17.46
CA ASP A 6 2.31 -9.50 17.21
C ASP A 6 1.77 -8.67 16.04
N LEU A 7 2.01 -9.20 14.83
CA LEU A 7 1.28 -8.82 13.63
C LEU A 7 0.12 -9.80 13.46
N ALA A 8 -1.04 -9.26 13.11
CA ALA A 8 -2.18 -10.08 12.73
C ALA A 8 -2.23 -10.18 11.21
N ALA A 9 -1.76 -11.32 10.68
CA ALA A 9 -1.98 -11.67 9.29
C ALA A 9 -3.49 -11.76 9.02
N VAL A 10 -3.98 -10.98 8.06
CA VAL A 10 -5.38 -11.02 7.67
C VAL A 10 -5.52 -11.99 6.50
N PRO A 11 -6.28 -13.10 6.65
CA PRO A 11 -6.35 -14.12 5.60
C PRO A 11 -6.90 -13.53 4.31
N HIS A 12 -6.18 -13.78 3.21
CA HIS A 12 -6.60 -13.47 1.84
C HIS A 12 -7.74 -14.41 1.40
N SER A 13 -8.87 -14.39 2.10
CA SER A 13 -10.10 -15.02 1.62
C SER A 13 -10.77 -14.04 0.64
N GLY A 14 -11.19 -14.53 -0.52
CA GLY A 14 -11.75 -13.72 -1.61
C GLY A 14 -13.02 -12.93 -1.28
N GLU A 15 -13.51 -13.00 -0.04
CA GLU A 15 -14.69 -12.28 0.46
C GLU A 15 -14.35 -10.89 1.05
N GLY A 16 -13.06 -10.55 1.23
CA GLY A 16 -12.61 -9.28 1.82
C GLY A 16 -12.04 -8.24 0.85
N THR A 17 -11.84 -8.57 -0.44
CA THR A 17 -11.34 -7.61 -1.43
C THR A 17 -12.41 -6.57 -1.74
N ARG A 18 -12.23 -5.34 -1.26
CA ARG A 18 -13.09 -4.23 -1.63
C ARG A 18 -12.61 -3.69 -2.96
N ARG A 19 -13.53 -3.55 -3.91
CA ARG A 19 -13.29 -2.58 -4.97
C ARG A 19 -13.30 -1.22 -4.28
N CYS A 20 -12.11 -0.65 -4.04
CA CYS A 20 -11.94 0.77 -4.28
C CYS A 20 -12.65 1.00 -5.61
N HIS A 21 -13.76 1.75 -5.64
CA HIS A 21 -14.51 1.90 -6.88
C HIS A 21 -13.49 2.30 -7.94
N GLY A 22 -13.15 1.35 -8.83
CA GLY A 22 -12.46 1.69 -10.04
C GLY A 22 -13.32 2.79 -10.63
N LEU A 23 -12.65 3.87 -11.02
CA LEU A 23 -13.21 4.93 -11.85
C LEU A 23 -14.46 4.39 -12.57
N PRO A 24 -15.68 4.90 -12.27
CA PRO A 24 -16.91 4.30 -12.79
C PRO A 24 -16.75 4.07 -14.29
N SER A 25 -17.42 3.09 -14.91
CA SER A 25 -17.20 2.72 -16.33
C SER A 25 -17.31 3.87 -17.35
N ASN A 26 -17.74 5.06 -16.91
CA ASN A 26 -17.82 6.31 -17.66
C ASN A 26 -16.72 7.33 -17.32
N PHE A 27 -15.75 7.00 -16.47
CA PHE A 27 -14.65 7.86 -16.09
C PHE A 27 -13.43 7.37 -16.86
N ALA A 28 -13.14 8.05 -17.97
CA ALA A 28 -11.90 7.86 -18.69
C ALA A 28 -10.72 8.04 -17.71
N PRO A 29 -9.64 7.25 -17.82
CA PRO A 29 -8.41 7.54 -17.07
C PRO A 29 -8.09 9.02 -17.27
N ARG A 30 -8.05 9.79 -16.17
CA ARG A 30 -7.68 11.20 -16.25
C ARG A 30 -6.17 11.26 -16.44
N THR A 31 -5.76 11.10 -17.68
CA THR A 31 -4.38 11.30 -18.07
C THR A 31 -4.11 12.78 -18.19
N SER A 32 -3.23 13.30 -17.33
CA SER A 32 -2.71 14.65 -17.48
C SER A 32 -1.31 14.58 -18.09
N HIS A 33 -1.03 15.49 -19.01
CA HIS A 33 0.31 15.68 -19.56
C HIS A 33 1.04 16.73 -18.72
N PHE A 34 2.28 16.42 -18.33
CA PHE A 34 3.11 17.39 -17.63
C PHE A 34 3.88 18.27 -18.60
N ALA A 35 4.12 19.51 -18.17
CA ALA A 35 5.06 20.39 -18.86
C ALA A 35 6.48 19.81 -18.78
N PRO A 36 7.25 19.83 -19.88
CA PRO A 36 8.59 19.26 -19.91
C PRO A 36 9.53 20.01 -18.97
N ARG A 37 10.23 19.28 -18.10
CA ARG A 37 11.36 19.74 -17.27
C ARG A 37 12.71 19.53 -17.96
N THR A 38 12.79 18.62 -18.92
CA THR A 38 14.00 18.34 -19.71
C THR A 38 13.74 18.38 -21.21
N ALA A 39 14.79 18.56 -22.02
CA ALA A 39 14.68 18.56 -23.48
C ALA A 39 14.12 17.25 -24.05
N GLY A 40 14.33 16.12 -23.36
CA GLY A 40 13.76 14.82 -23.75
C GLY A 40 12.25 14.73 -23.56
N GLU A 41 11.72 15.38 -22.52
CA GLU A 41 10.27 15.40 -22.25
C GLU A 41 9.49 16.30 -23.23
N ALA A 42 10.17 17.24 -23.90
CA ALA A 42 9.54 18.06 -24.94
C ALA A 42 9.18 17.23 -26.19
N ALA A 43 9.97 16.19 -26.47
CA ALA A 43 9.71 15.25 -27.56
C ALA A 43 8.75 14.13 -27.15
N GLN A 44 8.79 13.70 -25.88
CA GLN A 44 7.93 12.66 -25.32
C GLN A 44 7.47 13.05 -23.91
N PRO A 45 6.36 13.80 -23.78
CA PRO A 45 5.88 14.23 -22.48
C PRO A 45 5.42 13.05 -21.65
N GLY A 46 5.81 13.02 -20.38
CA GLY A 46 5.30 12.04 -19.42
C GLY A 46 3.80 12.19 -19.22
N SER A 47 3.12 11.07 -18.99
CA SER A 47 1.70 11.03 -18.59
C SER A 47 1.58 10.69 -17.11
N LEU A 48 0.66 11.36 -16.42
CA LEU A 48 0.16 10.90 -15.12
C LEU A 48 -1.18 10.23 -15.34
N GLU A 49 -1.41 9.10 -14.68
CA GLU A 49 -2.72 8.46 -14.65
C GLU A 49 -3.20 8.36 -13.20
N LEU A 50 -4.47 8.71 -12.98
CA LEU A 50 -5.15 8.36 -11.73
C LEU A 50 -5.43 6.86 -11.74
N PHE A 51 -4.63 6.10 -11.00
CA PHE A 51 -4.73 4.65 -10.95
C PHE A 51 -5.92 4.17 -10.08
N ILE A 52 -6.04 4.69 -8.86
CA ILE A 52 -7.17 4.41 -7.96
C ILE A 52 -7.63 5.69 -7.25
N GLU A 53 -8.93 5.80 -7.00
CA GLU A 53 -9.53 6.83 -6.16
C GLU A 53 -10.57 6.15 -5.24
N PRO A 54 -10.16 5.65 -4.06
CA PRO A 54 -11.08 5.02 -3.14
C PRO A 54 -12.13 6.02 -2.63
N ASN A 55 -13.40 5.68 -2.74
CA ASN A 55 -14.54 6.42 -2.17
C ASN A 55 -15.09 5.77 -0.88
N ASP A 56 -14.48 4.66 -0.44
CA ASP A 56 -14.75 3.97 0.82
C ASP A 56 -13.50 4.11 1.71
N PRO A 57 -13.55 4.89 2.81
CA PRO A 57 -12.40 5.07 3.71
C PRO A 57 -11.97 3.76 4.39
N SER A 58 -12.81 2.72 4.43
CA SER A 58 -12.39 1.42 4.94
C SER A 58 -11.46 0.66 4.00
N ALA A 59 -11.38 1.05 2.72
CA ALA A 59 -10.52 0.40 1.74
C ALA A 59 -9.06 0.82 1.84
N VAL A 60 -8.81 2.12 2.05
CA VAL A 60 -7.50 2.74 2.25
C VAL A 60 -7.70 4.00 3.09
N GLU A 61 -6.90 4.19 4.14
CA GLU A 61 -7.02 5.34 5.05
C GLU A 61 -5.66 6.00 5.31
N SER A 62 -5.54 7.29 4.98
CA SER A 62 -4.35 8.11 5.27
C SER A 62 -3.02 7.48 4.84
N CYS A 63 -2.96 6.86 3.65
CA CYS A 63 -1.71 6.31 3.14
C CYS A 63 -0.73 7.40 2.69
N ASP A 64 0.52 7.27 3.11
CA ASP A 64 1.60 8.21 2.77
C ASP A 64 2.82 7.53 2.11
N ASN A 65 3.01 6.22 2.32
CA ASN A 65 4.13 5.46 1.74
C ASN A 65 3.63 4.27 0.92
N LEU A 66 4.39 3.93 -0.12
CA LEU A 66 4.11 2.77 -0.96
C LEU A 66 5.38 2.08 -1.44
N THR A 67 5.24 0.81 -1.84
CA THR A 67 6.24 0.07 -2.60
C THR A 67 5.57 -0.84 -3.62
N VAL A 68 6.32 -1.33 -4.61
CA VAL A 68 5.82 -2.30 -5.59
C VAL A 68 6.22 -3.69 -5.13
N ALA A 69 5.24 -4.58 -5.01
CA ALA A 69 5.47 -5.98 -4.73
C ALA A 69 6.10 -6.69 -5.94
N PRO A 70 6.90 -7.75 -5.72
CA PRO A 70 7.53 -8.51 -6.82
C PRO A 70 6.56 -9.04 -7.87
N TRP A 71 5.30 -9.27 -7.49
CA TRP A 71 4.22 -9.76 -8.37
C TRP A 71 3.38 -8.64 -9.01
N GLY A 72 3.72 -7.37 -8.77
CA GLY A 72 3.12 -6.21 -9.45
C GLY A 72 2.02 -5.46 -8.69
N ASP A 73 1.63 -5.91 -7.49
CA ASP A 73 0.72 -5.15 -6.63
C ASP A 73 1.43 -3.94 -6.01
N LEU A 74 0.71 -2.87 -5.70
CA LEU A 74 1.20 -1.82 -4.81
C LEU A 74 0.95 -2.22 -3.36
N ILE A 75 1.92 -1.99 -2.49
CA ILE A 75 1.76 -2.14 -1.05
C ILE A 75 1.79 -0.75 -0.43
N LEU A 76 0.72 -0.38 0.26
CA LEU A 76 0.54 0.90 0.93
C LEU A 76 0.75 0.76 2.44
N CYS A 77 1.29 1.80 3.06
CA CYS A 77 1.40 1.97 4.51
C CYS A 77 0.35 2.97 4.98
N GLU A 78 -0.43 2.65 6.00
CA GLU A 78 -1.42 3.58 6.57
C GLU A 78 -0.91 4.34 7.81
N ASP A 79 -1.41 5.59 7.93
CA ASP A 79 -1.36 6.45 9.11
C ASP A 79 -2.75 6.91 9.56
N ALA A 80 -3.61 5.95 9.94
CA ALA A 80 -5.01 6.21 10.27
C ALA A 80 -5.23 6.88 11.65
N GLY A 81 -4.21 7.49 12.26
CA GLY A 81 -4.29 8.17 13.56
C GLY A 81 -4.79 7.31 14.74
N GLY A 82 -4.88 5.98 14.57
CA GLY A 82 -5.37 5.02 15.57
C GLY A 82 -6.88 5.07 15.86
N GLY A 83 -7.64 5.96 15.22
CA GLY A 83 -9.10 6.12 15.36
C GLY A 83 -9.86 6.05 14.04
N GLY A 84 -9.19 5.58 12.99
CA GLY A 84 -9.75 5.45 11.65
C GLY A 84 -10.95 4.52 11.55
N VAL A 85 -11.57 4.51 10.37
CA VAL A 85 -12.74 3.67 10.04
C VAL A 85 -12.45 2.20 10.29
N VAL A 86 -11.21 1.77 10.07
CA VAL A 86 -10.69 0.49 10.55
C VAL A 86 -9.69 0.76 11.68
N PRO A 87 -9.92 0.26 12.91
CA PRO A 87 -9.00 0.50 14.02
C PRO A 87 -7.60 -0.04 13.76
N GLY A 88 -6.60 0.82 13.95
CA GLY A 88 -5.17 0.49 13.82
C GLY A 88 -4.57 0.95 12.50
N HIS A 89 -3.34 0.52 12.25
CA HIS A 89 -2.57 0.89 11.05
C HIS A 89 -2.28 -0.37 10.26
N ARG A 90 -2.55 -0.34 8.95
CA ARG A 90 -2.52 -1.52 8.08
C ARG A 90 -1.41 -1.43 7.03
N LEU A 91 -1.02 -2.60 6.54
CA LEU A 91 -0.47 -2.71 5.20
C LEU A 91 -1.59 -3.16 4.25
N VAL A 92 -1.78 -2.39 3.19
CA VAL A 92 -2.87 -2.59 2.22
C VAL A 92 -2.25 -2.85 0.85
N GLY A 93 -2.64 -3.94 0.20
CA GLY A 93 -2.28 -4.23 -1.17
C GLY A 93 -3.29 -3.65 -2.16
N VAL A 94 -2.82 -3.20 -3.32
CA VAL A 94 -3.62 -2.79 -4.47
C VAL A 94 -3.16 -3.58 -5.69
N THR A 95 -4.06 -4.42 -6.20
CA THR A 95 -3.78 -5.21 -7.41
C THR A 95 -3.65 -4.33 -8.66
N PRO A 96 -3.03 -4.79 -9.76
CA PRO A 96 -3.04 -4.11 -11.05
C PRO A 96 -4.44 -3.77 -11.59
N GLN A 97 -5.48 -4.46 -11.11
CA GLN A 97 -6.88 -4.18 -11.45
C GLN A 97 -7.56 -3.17 -10.51
N GLY A 98 -6.80 -2.51 -9.60
CA GLY A 98 -7.30 -1.50 -8.67
C GLY A 98 -8.08 -2.05 -7.47
N ARG A 99 -8.05 -3.38 -7.23
CA ARG A 99 -8.68 -3.97 -6.03
C ARG A 99 -7.79 -3.79 -4.81
N CYS A 100 -8.38 -3.34 -3.71
CA CYS A 100 -7.70 -3.08 -2.45
C CYS A 100 -7.93 -4.24 -1.46
N TYR A 101 -6.90 -4.65 -0.74
CA TYR A 101 -6.97 -5.72 0.27
C TYR A 101 -6.03 -5.46 1.44
N GLN A 102 -6.51 -5.64 2.66
CA GLN A 102 -5.65 -5.64 3.85
C GLN A 102 -4.97 -7.01 3.97
N PHE A 103 -3.67 -7.03 4.26
CA PHE A 103 -2.96 -8.27 4.54
C PHE A 103 -2.21 -8.26 5.88
N GLU A 104 -1.90 -7.08 6.44
CA GLU A 104 -1.35 -6.96 7.79
C GLU A 104 -2.02 -5.87 8.60
N LEU A 105 -2.06 -6.07 9.92
CA LEU A 105 -2.44 -5.09 10.93
C LEU A 105 -1.33 -4.99 11.98
N ASN A 106 -0.90 -3.76 12.30
CA ASN A 106 -0.09 -3.52 13.48
C ASN A 106 -0.95 -3.71 14.74
N ALA A 107 -0.90 -4.89 15.33
CA ALA A 107 -1.67 -5.23 16.54
C ALA A 107 -0.91 -4.92 17.83
N GLN A 108 0.37 -4.52 17.74
CA GLN A 108 1.22 -4.32 18.92
C GLN A 108 1.08 -2.92 19.53
N ASN A 109 0.89 -1.88 18.72
CA ASN A 109 0.76 -0.51 19.20
C ASN A 109 -0.10 0.34 18.26
N LYS A 110 -0.26 1.63 18.61
CA LYS A 110 -1.02 2.61 17.82
C LYS A 110 -0.14 3.41 16.86
N SER A 111 1.05 2.91 16.53
CA SER A 111 2.00 3.62 15.68
C SER A 111 1.87 3.18 14.23
N GLU A 112 2.04 4.14 13.34
CA GLU A 112 1.89 3.98 11.90
C GLU A 112 3.03 3.17 11.27
N PHE A 113 2.71 2.58 10.11
CA PHE A 113 3.72 2.07 9.20
C PHE A 113 4.39 3.25 8.49
N ALA A 114 5.71 3.21 8.36
CA ALA A 114 6.54 4.33 7.93
C ALA A 114 7.45 3.95 6.76
N GLY A 115 6.86 3.23 5.81
CA GLY A 115 7.52 2.78 4.60
C GLY A 115 7.87 1.31 4.62
N ALA A 116 7.93 0.76 3.42
CA ALA A 116 8.25 -0.63 3.21
C ALA A 116 9.06 -0.84 1.92
N CYS A 117 9.82 -1.93 1.87
CA CYS A 117 10.49 -2.37 0.66
C CYS A 117 10.67 -3.89 0.67
N PHE A 118 10.70 -4.49 -0.52
CA PHE A 118 11.03 -5.90 -0.64
C PHE A 118 12.55 -6.10 -0.72
N SER A 119 13.02 -7.23 -0.17
CA SER A 119 14.35 -7.74 -0.47
C SER A 119 14.52 -7.96 -1.98
N PRO A 120 15.76 -7.92 -2.52
CA PRO A 120 15.98 -8.08 -3.96
C PRO A 120 15.45 -9.39 -4.55
N ASP A 121 15.39 -10.46 -3.75
CA ASP A 121 14.83 -11.76 -4.14
C ASP A 121 13.30 -11.84 -3.97
N GLY A 122 12.67 -10.79 -3.45
CA GLY A 122 11.23 -10.72 -3.17
C GLY A 122 10.75 -11.61 -2.02
N ALA A 123 11.66 -12.20 -1.23
CA ALA A 123 11.29 -13.15 -0.18
C ALA A 123 10.90 -12.48 1.15
N THR A 124 11.32 -11.24 1.38
CA THR A 124 11.07 -10.52 2.63
C THR A 124 10.54 -9.12 2.34
N LEU A 125 9.45 -8.75 2.99
CA LEU A 125 9.01 -7.36 3.08
C LEU A 125 9.60 -6.76 4.36
N PHE A 126 10.43 -5.72 4.21
CA PHE A 126 10.83 -4.88 5.32
C PHE A 126 9.82 -3.77 5.49
N ALA A 127 9.24 -3.62 6.69
CA ALA A 127 8.27 -2.56 6.99
C ALA A 127 8.67 -1.84 8.28
N ASN A 128 8.65 -0.51 8.27
CA ASN A 128 9.00 0.30 9.43
C ASN A 128 7.77 0.62 10.27
N ILE A 129 7.90 0.62 11.60
CA ILE A 129 6.95 1.21 12.53
C ILE A 129 7.60 2.44 13.16
N ARG A 130 6.95 3.60 13.03
CA ARG A 130 7.43 4.87 13.58
C ARG A 130 6.95 5.05 15.01
N ASP A 131 7.73 4.52 15.94
CA ASP A 131 7.54 4.82 17.35
C ASP A 131 8.88 5.09 18.05
N GLY A 132 8.86 5.28 19.38
CA GLY A 132 10.06 5.56 20.16
C GLY A 132 10.44 4.35 21.00
N PRO A 133 11.36 3.47 20.59
CA PRO A 133 12.25 3.55 19.42
C PRO A 133 11.68 2.93 18.14
N ALA A 134 12.05 3.53 16.99
CA ALA A 134 11.61 3.08 15.67
C ALA A 134 12.14 1.68 15.36
N ARG A 135 11.31 0.90 14.66
CA ARG A 135 11.56 -0.53 14.46
C ARG A 135 11.31 -0.93 13.02
N THR A 136 12.13 -1.86 12.53
CA THR A 136 11.98 -2.47 11.22
C THR A 136 11.60 -3.94 11.41
N LEU A 137 10.50 -4.34 10.77
CA LEU A 137 10.03 -5.70 10.73
C LEU A 137 10.59 -6.38 9.48
N ALA A 138 10.97 -7.65 9.61
CA ALA A 138 11.21 -8.53 8.48
C ALA A 138 10.01 -9.49 8.39
N ILE A 139 9.14 -9.24 7.42
CA ILE A 139 7.92 -9.99 7.21
C ILE A 139 8.20 -11.01 6.10
N SER A 140 7.99 -12.28 6.41
CA SER A 140 8.00 -13.38 5.44
C SER A 140 6.58 -13.89 5.27
N GLY A 141 6.20 -14.23 4.06
CA GLY A 141 4.86 -14.72 3.74
C GLY A 141 4.94 -15.78 2.64
N PRO A 142 3.82 -16.48 2.37
CA PRO A 142 3.68 -17.28 1.16
C PRO A 142 3.50 -16.35 -0.04
N TRP A 143 4.51 -15.54 -0.34
CA TRP A 143 4.49 -14.58 -1.43
C TRP A 143 4.30 -15.32 -2.75
N THR A 144 3.12 -15.22 -3.34
CA THR A 144 2.88 -15.69 -4.71
C THR A 144 3.60 -14.72 -5.64
N LYS A 145 4.65 -15.20 -6.31
CA LYS A 145 5.39 -14.43 -7.32
C LYS A 145 4.74 -14.55 -8.68
#